data_AF-A0A9E3KVK5-F1
#
_entry.id   AF-A0A9E3KVK5-F1
#
_cell.length_a   1.000
_cell.length_b   1.000
_cell.length_c   1.000
_cell.angle_alpha   90.00
_cell.angle_beta   90.00
_cell.angle_gamma   90.00
#
_symmetry.space_group_name_H-M   'P 1'
#
loop_
_entity.id
_entity.type
_entity.pdbx_description
1 polymer ?
#
loop_
_entity_poly.entity_id
_entity_poly.type
_entity_poly.pdbx_seq_one_letter_code
_entity_poly.pdbx_strand_id
1 'polypeptide(L)' 'MKTKMKLMASLKIWAVIYPSITLFLYLFGEALSVLPLYQRTFLLTITLVPWIVFVGVPFVDVILKKFSSEPNAK' A
#
# COMPACT_ATOMS: atom_id res chain seq x y z
N MET A 1 2.15 3.69 24.83
CA MET A 1 3.11 3.87 23.70
C MET A 1 2.98 2.81 22.60
N LYS A 2 2.88 1.50 22.91
CA LYS A 2 2.75 0.42 21.89
C LYS A 2 1.53 0.56 20.96
N THR A 3 0.38 1.00 21.48
CA THR A 3 -0.86 1.11 20.69
C THR A 3 -0.78 2.20 19.62
N LYS A 4 -0.24 3.38 19.95
CA LYS A 4 -0.06 4.49 18.99
C LYS A 4 0.84 4.09 17.82
N MET A 5 1.92 3.36 18.11
CA MET A 5 2.83 2.86 17.07
C MET A 5 2.16 1.82 16.17
N LYS A 6 1.43 0.86 16.75
CA LYS A 6 0.68 -0.14 15.99
C LYS A 6 -0.41 0.49 15.11
N LEU A 7 -1.14 1.47 15.66
CA LEU A 7 -2.18 2.20 14.92
C LEU A 7 -1.59 2.98 13.74
N MET A 8 -0.46 3.66 13.95
CA MET A 8 0.21 4.38 12.88
C MET A 8 0.70 3.43 11.78
N ALA A 9 1.28 2.28 12.15
CA ALA A 9 1.69 1.27 11.18
C ALA A 9 0.51 0.71 10.38
N SER A 10 -0.62 0.38 11.05
CA SER A 10 -1.81 -0.12 10.36
C SER A 10 -2.42 0.92 9.42
N LEU A 11 -2.42 2.21 9.80
CA LEU A 11 -2.92 3.28 8.95
C LEU A 11 -2.06 3.47 7.70
N LYS A 12 -0.74 3.43 7.84
CA LYS A 12 0.19 3.50 6.69
C LYS A 12 -0.02 2.34 5.74
N ILE A 13 -0.12 1.11 6.27
CA ILE A 13 -0.39 -0.08 5.46
C ILE A 13 -1.74 0.05 4.74
N TRP A 14 -2.80 0.47 5.45
CA TRP A 14 -4.13 0.66 4.87
C TRP A 14 -4.12 1.70 3.73
N ALA A 15 -3.45 2.84 3.94
CA ALA A 15 -3.31 3.90 2.95
C ALA A 15 -2.58 3.45 1.68
N VAL A 16 -1.70 2.43 1.79
CA VAL A 16 -1.01 1.84 0.64
C VAL A 16 -1.86 0.77 -0.05
N ILE A 17 -2.51 -0.11 0.73
CA ILE A 17 -3.22 -1.29 0.21
C ILE A 17 -4.32 -0.90 -0.77
N TYR A 18 -5.23 -0.01 -0.37
CA TYR A 18 -6.43 0.24 -1.16
C TYR A 18 -6.11 0.85 -2.54
N PRO A 19 -5.27 1.92 -2.63
CA PRO A 19 -4.85 2.44 -3.93
C PRO A 19 -4.03 1.43 -4.74
N SER A 20 -3.20 0.60 -4.10
CA SER A 20 -2.39 -0.40 -4.81
C SER A 20 -3.26 -1.49 -5.43
N ILE A 21 -4.26 -2.00 -4.71
CA ILE A 21 -5.21 -2.98 -5.24
C ILE A 21 -6.00 -2.36 -6.39
N THR A 22 -6.53 -1.15 -6.21
CA THR A 22 -7.30 -0.47 -7.25
C THR A 22 -6.47 -0.24 -8.50
N LEU A 23 -5.22 0.25 -8.37
CA LEU A 23 -4.32 0.45 -9.50
C LEU A 23 -4.01 -0.87 -10.22
N PHE A 24 -3.69 -1.93 -9.46
CA PHE A 24 -3.37 -3.23 -10.04
C PHE A 24 -4.56 -3.84 -10.78
N LEU A 25 -5.77 -3.75 -10.21
CA LEU A 25 -6.99 -4.22 -10.87
C LEU A 25 -7.37 -3.34 -12.06
N TYR A 26 -7.12 -2.04 -12.00
CA TYR A 26 -7.33 -1.15 -13.14
C TYR A 26 -6.43 -1.52 -14.33
N LEU A 27 -5.16 -1.87 -14.07
CA LEU A 27 -4.19 -2.21 -15.11
C LEU A 27 -4.31 -3.67 -15.60
N PHE A 28 -4.60 -4.61 -14.71
CA PHE A 28 -4.52 -6.05 -15.00
C PHE A 28 -5.84 -6.80 -14.82
N GLY A 29 -6.92 -6.13 -14.39
CA GLY A 29 -8.19 -6.77 -14.04
C GLY A 29 -8.81 -7.56 -15.20
N GLU A 30 -8.74 -7.04 -16.43
CA GLU A 30 -9.23 -7.73 -17.62
C GLU A 30 -8.41 -9.00 -17.91
N ALA A 31 -7.08 -8.91 -17.90
CA ALA A 31 -6.21 -10.07 -18.09
C ALA A 31 -6.36 -11.12 -16.99
N LEU A 32 -6.63 -10.70 -15.75
CA LEU A 32 -6.92 -11.61 -14.65
C LEU A 32 -8.32 -12.22 -14.77
N SER A 33 -9.27 -11.57 -15.46
CA SER A 33 -10.68 -11.97 -15.53
C SER A 33 -10.95 -13.30 -16.23
N VAL A 34 -9.95 -13.87 -16.92
CA VAL A 34 -10.03 -15.20 -17.55
C VAL A 34 -9.64 -16.33 -16.60
N LEU A 35 -8.89 -16.03 -15.54
CA LEU A 35 -8.36 -17.05 -14.62
C LEU A 35 -9.40 -17.45 -13.57
N PRO A 36 -9.35 -18.65 -12.98
CA PRO A 36 -10.13 -18.97 -11.78
C PRO A 36 -9.80 -18.04 -10.60
N LEU A 37 -10.77 -17.82 -9.70
CA LEU A 37 -10.64 -16.89 -8.57
C LEU A 37 -9.37 -17.13 -7.74
N TYR A 38 -9.04 -18.39 -7.44
CA TYR A 38 -7.87 -18.72 -6.61
C TYR A 38 -6.54 -18.33 -7.29
N GLN A 39 -6.45 -18.44 -8.63
CA GLN A 39 -5.26 -18.04 -9.37
C GLN A 39 -5.12 -16.52 -9.41
N ARG A 40 -6.23 -15.79 -9.61
CA ARG A 40 -6.24 -14.31 -9.54
C ARG A 40 -5.76 -13.84 -8.18
N THR A 41 -6.31 -14.40 -7.12
CA THR A 41 -5.94 -14.05 -5.74
C THR A 41 -4.47 -14.37 -5.46
N PHE A 42 -3.97 -15.51 -5.94
CA PHE A 42 -2.56 -15.87 -5.81
C PHE A 42 -1.65 -14.86 -6.52
N LEU A 43 -1.93 -14.55 -7.78
CA LEU A 43 -1.16 -13.57 -8.56
C LEU A 43 -1.20 -12.17 -7.94
N LEU A 44 -2.37 -11.74 -7.47
CA LEU A 44 -2.56 -10.44 -6.85
C LEU A 44 -1.81 -10.35 -5.51
N THR A 45 -1.82 -11.40 -4.69
CA THR A 45 -1.14 -11.40 -3.39
C THR A 45 0.38 -11.52 -3.51
N ILE A 46 0.89 -12.39 -4.38
CA ILE A 46 2.35 -12.55 -4.57
C ILE A 46 3.01 -11.31 -5.16
N THR A 47 2.26 -10.48 -5.91
CA THR A 47 2.75 -9.19 -6.42
C THR A 47 2.54 -8.06 -5.42
N LEU A 48 1.33 -7.90 -4.88
CA LEU A 48 1.02 -6.76 -4.02
C LEU A 48 1.72 -6.82 -2.67
N VAL A 49 1.92 -8.00 -2.07
CA VAL A 49 2.56 -8.08 -0.75
C VAL A 49 4.00 -7.54 -0.78
N PRO A 50 4.89 -8.01 -1.67
CA PRO A 50 6.22 -7.42 -1.81
C PRO A 50 6.16 -5.93 -2.17
N TRP A 51 5.26 -5.52 -3.07
CA TRP A 51 5.08 -4.13 -3.45
C TRP A 51 4.76 -3.24 -2.25
N ILE A 52 3.79 -3.62 -1.42
CA ILE A 52 3.38 -2.86 -0.24
C ILE A 52 4.53 -2.78 0.77
N VAL A 53 5.21 -3.90 1.02
CA VAL A 53 6.25 -3.98 2.06
C VAL A 53 7.50 -3.21 1.67
N PHE A 54 7.99 -3.36 0.44
CA PHE A 54 9.29 -2.82 0.03
C PHE A 54 9.20 -1.46 -0.66
N VAL A 55 8.04 -1.10 -1.22
CA VAL A 55 7.88 0.16 -1.96
C VAL A 55 6.82 1.04 -1.31
N GLY A 56 5.59 0.54 -1.19
CA GLY A 56 4.45 1.35 -0.81
C GLY A 56 4.54 1.95 0.59
N VAL A 57 4.84 1.14 1.62
CA VAL A 57 5.00 1.62 3.00
C VAL A 57 6.19 2.58 3.14
N PRO A 58 7.41 2.26 2.65
CA PRO A 58 8.53 3.21 2.65
C PRO A 58 8.23 4.52 1.92
N PHE A 59 7.49 4.48 0.81
CA PHE A 59 7.10 5.68 0.07
C PHE A 59 6.18 6.59 0.89
N VAL A 60 5.16 6.01 1.54
CA VAL A 60 4.28 6.77 2.45
C VAL A 60 5.06 7.35 3.63
N ASP A 61 6.05 6.63 4.16
CA ASP A 61 6.92 7.15 5.22
C ASP A 61 7.71 8.38 4.77
N VAL A 62 8.26 8.37 3.54
CA VAL A 62 8.97 9.52 2.97
C VAL A 62 8.04 10.72 2.79
N ILE A 63 6.83 10.49 2.29
CA ILE A 63 5.80 11.53 2.12
C ILE A 63 5.48 12.17 3.47
N LEU A 64 5.11 11.36 4.47
CA LEU A 64 4.73 11.84 5.79
C LEU A 64 5.87 12.61 6.46
N LYS A 65 7.13 12.15 6.29
CA LYS A 65 8.30 12.87 6.79
C LYS A 65 8.42 14.25 6.14
N LYS A 66 8.25 14.37 4.82
CA LYS A 66 8.28 15.66 4.12
C LYS A 66 7.20 16.63 4.62
N PHE A 67 5.95 16.16 4.78
CA PHE A 67 4.86 16.99 5.30
C PHE A 67 5.01 17.36 6.78
N SER A 68 5.58 16.47 7.59
CA SER A 68 5.88 16.78 9.00
C SER A 68 7.09 17.71 9.18
N SER A 69 7.82 17.99 8.09
CA SER A 69 9.00 18.87 8.08
C SER A 69 8.66 20.31 7.71
N GLU A 70 7.38 20.70 7.62
CA GLU A 70 7.06 22.12 7.51
C GLU A 70 7.59 22.85 8.75
N PRO A 71 8.59 23.73 8.58
CA PRO A 71 9.10 24.51 9.69
C PRO A 71 8.00 25.46 10.09
N ASN A 72 7.83 25.62 11.40
CA ASN A 72 7.30 26.81 12.02
C ASN A 72 7.99 28.04 11.37
N ALA A 73 7.38 28.59 10.32
CA ALA A 73 7.75 29.86 9.74
C ALA A 73 7.35 30.90 10.77
N LYS A 74 8.39 31.37 11.49
CA LYS A 74 8.37 32.53 12.37
C LYS A 74 7.65 33.71 11.72
#